data_AF-A0A955VXS4-F1
#
_entry.id   AF-A0A955VXS4-F1
#
_cell.length_a   1.000
_cell.length_b   1.000
_cell.length_c   1.000
_cell.angle_alpha   90.00
_cell.angle_beta   90.00
_cell.angle_gamma   90.00
#
_symmetry.space_group_name_H-M   'P 1'
#
loop_
_entity.id
_entity.type
_entity.pdbx_description
1 polymer ?
#
loop_
_entity_poly.entity_id
_entity_poly.type
_entity_poly.pdbx_seq_one_letter_code
_entity_poly.pdbx_strand_id
1 'polypeptide(L)'
;MRVVRGVFYVEAATGVLTALFALLDPGAFVAGLIPGALPPAAVELGRWYGVLLLVLALILWAALRDGREAVLRLVLVPLLVGDAVQIAVALRLGAVTEAFTPTVQAAIYASAVYAAVRVYFLRRTTPAGPARRIEDDGSHRD
;
A
#
# COMPACT_ATOMS: atom_id res chain seq x y z
N MET A 1 0.56 4.33 18.28
CA MET A 1 0.89 3.29 17.28
C MET A 1 -0.19 2.24 17.05
N ARG A 2 -1.03 1.88 18.03
CA ARG A 2 -2.10 0.88 17.84
C ARG A 2 -3.09 1.24 16.72
N VAL A 3 -3.56 2.50 16.68
CA VAL A 3 -4.49 2.99 15.64
C VAL A 3 -3.91 2.83 14.23
N VAL A 4 -2.65 3.25 14.03
CA VAL A 4 -1.96 3.15 12.73
C VAL A 4 -1.82 1.69 12.28
N ARG A 5 -1.47 0.78 13.19
CA ARG A 5 -1.44 -0.66 12.88
C ARG A 5 -2.83 -1.19 12.54
N GLY A 6 -3.88 -0.68 13.19
CA GLY A 6 -5.27 -0.99 12.85
C GLY A 6 -5.62 -0.64 11.40
N VAL A 7 -5.16 0.52 10.92
CA VAL A 7 -5.34 0.91 9.50
C VAL A 7 -4.68 -0.10 8.56
N PHE A 8 -3.46 -0.55 8.85
CA PHE A 8 -2.78 -1.55 8.01
C PHE A 8 -3.46 -2.93 8.05
N TYR A 9 -4.11 -3.30 9.16
CA TYR A 9 -4.93 -4.52 9.21
C TYR A 9 -6.18 -4.40 8.33
N VAL A 10 -6.85 -3.24 8.36
CA VAL A 10 -7.98 -2.95 7.46
C VAL A 10 -7.51 -2.97 6.01
N GLU A 11 -6.36 -2.37 5.72
CA GLU A 11 -5.75 -2.41 4.39
C GLU A 11 -5.50 -3.86 3.92
N ALA A 12 -4.87 -4.70 4.74
CA ALA A 12 -4.65 -6.10 4.40
C ALA A 12 -5.98 -6.83 4.11
N ALA A 13 -7.00 -6.63 4.95
CA ALA A 13 -8.31 -7.25 4.76
C ALA A 13 -8.99 -6.78 3.45
N THR A 14 -9.02 -5.47 3.19
CA THR A 14 -9.58 -4.91 1.95
C THR A 14 -8.79 -5.31 0.71
N GLY A 15 -7.47 -5.47 0.83
CA GLY A 15 -6.59 -6.00 -0.21
C GLY A 15 -6.93 -7.45 -0.56
N VAL A 16 -7.16 -8.30 0.45
CA VAL A 16 -7.62 -9.68 0.24
C VAL A 16 -8.98 -9.70 -0.46
N LEU A 17 -9.96 -8.91 0.00
CA LEU A 17 -11.29 -8.86 -0.61
C LEU A 17 -11.22 -8.39 -2.07
N THR A 18 -10.46 -7.33 -2.36
CA THR A 18 -10.23 -6.83 -3.71
C THR A 18 -9.54 -7.87 -4.59
N ALA A 19 -8.53 -8.56 -4.05
CA ALA A 19 -7.83 -9.62 -4.76
C ALA A 19 -8.77 -10.79 -5.11
N LEU A 20 -9.60 -11.23 -4.17
CA LEU A 20 -10.59 -12.27 -4.42
C LEU A 20 -11.60 -11.84 -5.49
N PHE A 21 -12.08 -10.59 -5.45
CA PHE A 21 -12.96 -10.08 -6.50
C PHE A 21 -12.28 -10.09 -7.87
N ALA A 22 -11.03 -9.62 -7.97
CA ALA A 22 -10.26 -9.62 -9.20
C ALA A 22 -9.92 -11.05 -9.71
N LEU A 23 -9.84 -12.04 -8.84
CA LEU A 23 -9.57 -13.44 -9.21
C LEU A 23 -10.82 -14.21 -9.63
N LEU A 24 -11.94 -13.99 -8.94
CA LEU A 24 -13.18 -14.72 -9.15
C LEU A 24 -14.03 -14.09 -10.26
N ASP A 25 -13.98 -12.77 -10.40
CA ASP A 25 -14.67 -12.02 -11.46
C ASP A 25 -13.76 -10.92 -12.04
N PRO A 26 -12.69 -11.30 -12.76
CA PRO A 26 -11.75 -10.34 -13.36
C PRO A 26 -12.43 -9.41 -14.38
N GLY A 27 -13.49 -9.88 -15.04
CA GLY A 27 -14.24 -9.09 -16.01
C GLY A 27 -14.95 -7.91 -15.35
N ALA A 28 -15.74 -8.18 -14.31
CA ALA A 28 -16.43 -7.11 -13.57
C ALA A 28 -15.44 -6.19 -12.85
N PHE A 29 -14.34 -6.73 -12.31
CA PHE A 29 -13.29 -5.93 -11.69
C PHE A 29 -12.71 -4.89 -12.66
N VAL A 30 -12.27 -5.33 -13.84
CA VAL A 30 -11.69 -4.43 -14.85
C VAL A 30 -12.74 -3.49 -15.45
N ALA A 31 -13.99 -3.94 -15.61
CA ALA A 31 -15.08 -3.09 -16.09
C ALA A 31 -15.41 -1.95 -15.11
N GLY A 32 -15.14 -2.15 -13.81
CA GLY A 32 -15.22 -1.08 -12.82
C GLY A 32 -14.16 0.01 -13.03
N LEU A 33 -13.03 -0.30 -13.68
CA LEU A 33 -11.92 0.63 -13.91
C LEU A 33 -12.03 1.35 -15.26
N ILE A 34 -12.44 0.64 -16.30
CA ILE A 34 -12.49 1.15 -17.68
C ILE A 34 -13.90 0.92 -18.24
N PRO A 35 -14.60 1.97 -18.68
CA PRO A 35 -15.88 1.79 -19.36
C PRO A 35 -15.69 1.18 -20.75
N GLY A 36 -16.56 0.23 -21.12
CA GLY A 36 -16.65 -0.33 -22.47
C GLY A 36 -16.23 -1.79 -22.61
N ALA A 37 -16.08 -2.24 -23.86
CA ALA A 37 -15.69 -3.61 -24.17
C ALA A 37 -14.22 -3.86 -23.81
N LEU A 38 -13.97 -4.93 -23.04
CA LEU A 38 -12.63 -5.24 -22.56
C LEU A 38 -11.95 -6.27 -23.48
N PRO A 39 -10.70 -6.02 -23.91
CA PRO A 39 -9.94 -7.05 -24.61
C PRO A 39 -9.59 -8.18 -23.63
N PRO A 40 -9.52 -9.45 -24.08
CA PRO A 40 -9.20 -10.60 -23.22
C PRO A 40 -7.91 -10.43 -22.41
N ALA A 41 -6.91 -9.77 -22.99
CA ALA A 41 -5.65 -9.47 -22.31
C ALA A 41 -5.83 -8.57 -21.07
N ALA A 42 -6.75 -7.60 -21.10
CA ALA A 42 -7.01 -6.73 -19.95
C ALA A 42 -7.65 -7.51 -18.79
N VAL A 43 -8.55 -8.43 -19.09
CA VAL A 43 -9.18 -9.32 -18.11
C VAL A 43 -8.12 -10.19 -17.42
N GLU A 44 -7.21 -10.78 -18.20
CA GLU A 44 -6.13 -11.60 -17.65
C GLU A 44 -5.15 -10.77 -16.80
N LEU A 45 -4.84 -9.54 -17.20
CA LEU A 45 -4.06 -8.61 -16.37
C LEU A 45 -4.76 -8.28 -15.05
N GLY A 46 -6.08 -8.12 -15.05
CA GLY A 46 -6.88 -7.98 -13.83
C GLY A 46 -6.73 -9.17 -12.89
N ARG A 47 -6.72 -10.39 -13.44
CA ARG A 47 -6.50 -11.62 -12.67
C ARG A 47 -5.11 -11.68 -12.06
N TRP A 48 -4.07 -11.37 -12.83
CA TRP A 48 -2.68 -11.30 -12.34
C TRP A 48 -2.48 -10.23 -11.28
N TYR A 49 -3.14 -9.08 -11.44
CA TYR A 49 -3.19 -8.05 -10.41
C TYR A 49 -3.79 -8.59 -9.12
N GLY A 50 -4.89 -9.34 -9.19
CA GLY A 50 -5.48 -10.03 -8.05
C GLY A 50 -4.51 -10.98 -7.33
N VAL A 51 -3.76 -11.79 -8.08
CA VAL A 51 -2.71 -12.67 -7.50
C VAL A 51 -1.68 -11.85 -6.73
N LEU A 52 -1.14 -10.80 -7.35
CA LEU A 52 -0.12 -9.97 -6.73
C LEU A 52 -0.65 -9.26 -5.48
N LEU A 53 -1.87 -8.72 -5.55
CA LEU A 53 -2.51 -8.03 -4.44
C LEU A 53 -2.75 -8.97 -3.25
N LEU A 54 -3.15 -10.22 -3.50
CA LEU A 54 -3.30 -11.24 -2.46
C LEU A 54 -1.96 -11.51 -1.77
N VAL A 55 -0.89 -11.71 -2.53
CA VAL A 55 0.45 -11.96 -1.98
C VAL A 55 0.90 -10.78 -1.13
N LEU A 56 0.75 -9.53 -1.62
CA LEU A 56 1.11 -8.33 -0.87
C LEU A 56 0.30 -8.17 0.42
N ALA A 57 -1.00 -8.43 0.38
CA ALA A 57 -1.87 -8.35 1.55
C ALA A 57 -1.47 -9.38 2.62
N LEU A 58 -1.10 -10.60 2.21
CA LEU A 58 -0.63 -11.64 3.14
C LEU A 58 0.75 -11.31 3.73
N ILE A 59 1.67 -10.75 2.94
CA ILE A 59 2.97 -10.28 3.44
C ILE A 59 2.77 -9.17 4.48
N LEU A 60 1.90 -8.20 4.19
CA LEU A 60 1.57 -7.13 5.13
C LEU A 60 0.94 -7.70 6.41
N TRP A 61 -0.02 -8.60 6.28
CA TRP A 61 -0.64 -9.29 7.42
C TRP A 61 0.38 -10.03 8.29
N ALA A 62 1.29 -10.79 7.67
CA ALA A 62 2.34 -11.53 8.36
C ALA A 62 3.28 -10.59 9.13
N ALA A 63 3.72 -9.49 8.50
CA ALA A 63 4.56 -8.48 9.13
C ALA A 63 3.84 -7.77 10.30
N LEU A 64 2.54 -7.53 10.17
CA LEU A 64 1.74 -6.96 11.26
C LEU A 64 1.57 -7.94 12.44
N ARG A 65 1.43 -9.23 12.15
CA ARG A 65 1.30 -10.28 13.17
C ARG A 65 2.59 -10.52 13.94
N ASP A 66 3.74 -10.49 13.26
CA ASP A 66 5.05 -10.70 13.86
C ASP A 66 5.42 -9.63 14.90
N GLY A 67 4.78 -8.45 14.86
CA GLY A 67 4.96 -7.42 15.87
C GLY A 67 6.21 -6.56 15.66
N ARG A 68 7.27 -7.11 15.05
CA ARG A 68 8.58 -6.49 14.86
C ARG A 68 8.52 -5.30 13.89
N GLU A 69 8.80 -4.10 14.40
CA GLU A 69 8.74 -2.87 13.61
C GLU A 69 9.72 -2.88 12.43
N ALA A 70 10.91 -3.48 12.59
CA ALA A 70 11.89 -3.57 11.51
C ALA A 70 11.34 -4.32 10.27
N VAL A 71 10.64 -5.45 10.50
CA VAL A 71 10.02 -6.24 9.43
C VAL A 71 8.90 -5.45 8.77
N LEU A 72 8.04 -4.82 9.56
CA LEU A 72 6.96 -3.99 9.03
C LEU A 72 7.50 -2.82 8.19
N ARG A 73 8.59 -2.17 8.60
CA ARG A 73 9.22 -1.09 7.81
C ARG A 73 9.70 -1.59 6.44
N LEU A 74 10.32 -2.77 6.38
CA LEU A 74 10.76 -3.37 5.11
C LEU A 74 9.60 -3.64 4.15
N VAL A 75 8.40 -3.91 4.66
CA VAL A 75 7.20 -4.11 3.86
C VAL A 75 6.54 -2.78 3.48
N LEU A 76 6.50 -1.80 4.38
CA LEU A 76 5.81 -0.53 4.12
C LEU A 76 6.53 0.38 3.12
N VAL A 77 7.86 0.30 3.01
CA VAL A 77 8.62 1.08 2.02
C VAL A 77 8.24 0.76 0.57
N PRO A 78 8.27 -0.51 0.11
CA PRO A 78 7.84 -0.84 -1.25
C PRO A 78 6.35 -0.61 -1.46
N LEU A 79 5.50 -0.81 -0.44
CA LEU A 79 4.07 -0.50 -0.55
C LEU A 79 3.82 1.01 -0.74
N LEU A 80 4.61 1.88 -0.12
CA LEU A 80 4.54 3.33 -0.34
C LEU A 80 4.89 3.71 -1.80
N VAL A 81 5.88 3.04 -2.38
CA VAL A 81 6.20 3.20 -3.82
C VAL A 81 5.03 2.70 -4.66
N GLY A 82 4.44 1.55 -4.29
CA GLY A 82 3.24 1.01 -4.90
C GLY A 82 2.06 1.99 -4.89
N ASP A 83 1.83 2.70 -3.78
CA ASP A 83 0.78 3.72 -3.70
C ASP A 83 1.00 4.86 -4.71
N ALA A 84 2.24 5.35 -4.83
CA ALA A 84 2.57 6.41 -5.77
C ALA A 84 2.36 5.97 -7.22
N VAL A 85 2.77 4.73 -7.55
CA VAL A 85 2.55 4.13 -8.87
C VAL A 85 1.06 3.94 -9.15
N GLN A 86 0.30 3.39 -8.18
CA GLN A 86 -1.15 3.18 -8.30
C GLN A 86 -1.88 4.51 -8.57
N ILE A 87 -1.54 5.58 -7.85
CA ILE A 87 -2.12 6.91 -8.07
C ILE A 87 -1.78 7.43 -9.46
N ALA A 88 -0.51 7.35 -9.88
CA ALA A 88 -0.08 7.81 -11.20
C ALA A 88 -0.80 7.07 -12.33
N VAL A 89 -0.93 5.74 -12.21
CA VAL A 89 -1.66 4.90 -13.16
C VAL A 89 -3.15 5.23 -13.17
N ALA A 90 -3.77 5.41 -12.00
CA ALA A 90 -5.20 5.74 -11.91
C ALA A 90 -5.51 7.12 -12.50
N LEU A 91 -4.65 8.12 -12.27
CA LEU A 91 -4.74 9.44 -12.90
C LEU A 91 -4.59 9.35 -14.41
N ARG A 92 -3.62 8.58 -14.89
CA ARG A 92 -3.44 8.35 -16.34
C ARG A 92 -4.66 7.65 -16.93
N LEU A 93 -5.22 6.67 -16.23
CA LEU A 93 -6.39 5.94 -16.68
C LEU A 93 -7.59 6.86 -16.84
N GLY A 94 -7.93 7.63 -15.80
CA GLY A 94 -9.04 8.59 -15.85
C GLY A 94 -8.87 9.67 -16.92
N ALA A 95 -7.62 10.09 -17.20
CA ALA A 95 -7.33 11.03 -18.28
C ALA A 95 -7.49 10.41 -19.68
N VAL A 96 -7.13 9.14 -19.86
CA VAL A 96 -7.23 8.45 -21.17
C VAL A 96 -8.65 8.02 -21.49
N THR A 97 -9.42 7.60 -20.49
CA THR A 97 -10.81 7.17 -20.66
C THR A 97 -11.79 8.34 -20.61
N GLU A 98 -11.30 9.56 -20.32
CA GLU A 98 -12.10 10.76 -20.01
C GLU A 98 -13.15 10.49 -18.91
N ALA A 99 -12.91 9.48 -18.08
CA ALA A 99 -13.86 8.96 -17.10
C ALA A 99 -13.14 8.56 -15.82
N PHE A 100 -13.35 9.35 -14.76
CA PHE A 100 -13.00 8.97 -13.40
C PHE A 100 -14.15 8.15 -12.81
N THR A 101 -14.18 6.85 -13.11
CA THR A 101 -15.18 5.95 -12.53
C THR A 101 -15.08 5.98 -10.99
N PRO A 102 -16.16 5.67 -10.26
CA PRO A 102 -16.12 5.59 -8.80
C PRO A 102 -15.00 4.68 -8.28
N THR A 103 -14.69 3.59 -9.00
CA THR A 103 -13.60 2.67 -8.66
C THR A 103 -12.22 3.32 -8.82
N VAL A 104 -11.99 4.08 -9.89
CA VAL A 104 -10.74 4.82 -10.10
C VAL A 104 -10.55 5.88 -9.01
N GLN A 105 -11.61 6.63 -8.67
CA GLN A 105 -11.56 7.61 -7.59
C GLN A 105 -11.28 6.94 -6.23
N ALA A 106 -11.97 5.83 -5.93
CA ALA A 106 -11.74 5.06 -4.71
C ALA A 106 -10.31 4.54 -4.61
N ALA A 107 -9.73 4.05 -5.72
CA ALA A 107 -8.34 3.61 -5.76
C ALA A 107 -7.37 4.76 -5.45
N ILE A 108 -7.58 5.94 -6.03
CA ILE A 108 -6.76 7.14 -5.76
C ILE A 108 -6.84 7.52 -4.28
N TYR A 109 -8.06 7.65 -3.74
CA TYR A 109 -8.24 8.08 -2.36
C TYR A 109 -7.71 7.06 -1.35
N ALA A 110 -7.94 5.76 -1.58
CA ALA A 110 -7.41 4.71 -0.72
C ALA A 110 -5.88 4.73 -0.70
N SER A 111 -5.23 4.76 -1.88
CA SER A 111 -3.76 4.85 -1.97
C SER A 111 -3.21 6.12 -1.35
N ALA A 112 -3.88 7.27 -1.49
CA ALA A 112 -3.44 8.51 -0.86
C ALA A 112 -3.50 8.43 0.67
N VAL A 113 -4.58 7.86 1.22
CA VAL A 113 -4.72 7.64 2.66
C VAL A 113 -3.65 6.67 3.16
N TYR A 114 -3.46 5.54 2.48
CA TYR A 114 -2.45 4.56 2.91
C TYR A 114 -1.03 5.11 2.80
N ALA A 115 -0.70 5.85 1.73
CA ALA A 115 0.58 6.53 1.60
C ALA A 115 0.83 7.50 2.75
N ALA A 116 -0.17 8.32 3.12
CA ALA A 116 -0.05 9.26 4.24
C ALA A 116 0.20 8.54 5.57
N VAL A 117 -0.53 7.44 5.83
CA VAL A 117 -0.39 6.63 7.04
C VAL A 117 0.98 5.94 7.09
N ARG A 118 1.48 5.43 5.95
CA ARG A 118 2.83 4.86 5.81
C ARG A 118 3.91 5.87 6.08
N VAL A 119 3.86 7.05 5.48
CA VAL A 119 4.82 8.13 5.70
C VAL A 119 4.84 8.53 7.18
N TYR A 120 3.66 8.67 7.80
CA TYR A 120 3.55 8.96 9.22
C TYR A 120 4.23 7.88 10.08
N PHE A 121 3.95 6.60 9.80
CA PHE A 121 4.54 5.48 10.53
C PHE A 121 6.07 5.46 10.37
N LEU A 122 6.57 5.49 9.13
CA LEU A 122 7.99 5.39 8.81
C LEU A 122 8.80 6.53 9.45
N ARG A 123 8.28 7.75 9.44
CA ARG A 123 8.93 8.91 10.10
C ARG A 123 9.03 8.73 11.61
N ARG A 124 8.00 8.19 12.25
CA ARG A 124 7.96 7.99 13.71
C ARG A 124 8.82 6.82 14.20
N THR A 125 9.08 5.83 13.36
CA THR A 125 9.85 4.63 13.71
C THR A 125 11.30 4.66 13.20
N THR A 126 11.75 5.80 12.67
CA THR A 126 13.16 5.96 12.25
C THR A 126 14.03 6.19 13.49
N PRO A 127 14.99 5.30 13.82
CA PRO A 127 15.87 5.51 14.96
C PRO A 127 16.64 6.82 14.77
N ALA A 128 16.68 7.65 15.81
CA ALA A 128 17.54 8.83 15.83
C ALA A 128 18.98 8.39 15.53
N GLY A 129 19.63 9.04 14.58
CA GLY A 129 21.02 8.72 14.22
C GLY A 129 21.97 8.85 15.42
N PRO A 130 23.16 8.24 15.34
CA PRO A 130 24.16 8.29 16.41
C PRO A 130 24.79 9.69 16.48
N ALA A 131 24.10 10.64 17.10
CA ALA A 131 24.57 12.03 17.23
C ALA A 131 24.39 12.59 18.65
N ARG A 132 24.41 11.73 19.68
CA ARG A 132 24.27 12.18 21.07
C ARG A 132 24.90 11.23 22.09
N ARG A 133 26.11 10.73 21.81
CA ARG A 133 26.83 9.85 22.74
C ARG A 133 28.34 10.12 22.80
N ILE A 134 28.76 11.37 22.57
CA ILE A 134 30.18 11.77 22.65
C ILE A 134 30.42 12.92 23.66
N GLU A 135 29.39 13.55 24.21
CA GLU A 135 29.58 14.76 25.04
C GLU A 135 29.67 14.56 26.56
N ASP A 136 29.61 13.33 27.07
CA ASP A 136 29.45 13.10 28.53
C ASP A 136 30.54 12.23 29.19
N ASP A 137 31.69 11.99 28.53
CA ASP A 137 32.79 11.19 29.12
C ASP A 137 34.02 12.05 29.50
N GLY A 138 33.81 13.36 29.68
CA GLY A 138 34.88 14.37 29.80
C GLY A 138 35.06 15.03 31.17
N SER A 139 34.44 14.56 32.24
CA SER A 139 34.59 15.21 33.56
C SER A 139 34.44 14.22 34.70
N HIS A 140 35.55 13.62 35.12
CA HIS A 140 35.86 13.29 36.52
C HIS A 140 37.21 12.56 36.59
N ARG A 141 38.28 13.34 36.44
CA ARG A 141 39.60 13.02 36.97
C ARG A 141 40.24 14.31 37.44
N ASP A 142 39.95 14.65 38.69
CA ASP A 142 40.80 15.45 39.57
C ASP A 142 40.75 14.80 40.96
#